data_AF-A0A1Q6DQC1-F1
#
_entry.id   AF-A0A1Q6DQC1-F1
#
_cell.length_a   1.000
_cell.length_b   1.000
_cell.length_c   1.000
_cell.angle_alpha   90.00
_cell.angle_beta   90.00
_cell.angle_gamma   90.00
#
_symmetry.space_group_name_H-M   'P 1'
#
loop_
_entity.id
_entity.type
_entity.pdbx_description
1 polymer ?
#
loop_
_entity_poly.entity_id
_entity_poly.type
_entity_poly.pdbx_seq_one_letter_code
_entity_poly.pdbx_strand_id
1 'polypeptide(L)'
;MPEKAADTINFLKILFHQCRTEAESVLRGDRIVTPWAAVDIEKYNPMLTALQINSWQVATAAQNIHKNAKTLLQDGKKWENILSNLEADIRLTNRPEQDASREALHLKHNCRELLHLLTILRQQKAVLIEAAEIILKHLSLANLLNVASAVVDTSKKNNEIFNEGLRVFRLVTDNRELMASDLNIHRLTIKAEKLEAALQEIQLPGIPELAKVVLQCQIDICHSAINEIHLYLGSISRTLVPEMRKIKEIEEELHHVHDKSIPETLEALDRNAGKLRRHIGEFEYKSQFIKDARVISILLENLAVFIDVFRDSYLPHLAGKIDKSGSSLNPYMFAEETTSSYFHGLKGLFRLIRLLFFSRCKNGPVNEQTLTAKISIALTSCPYYYCKDEKQAAKIADFIDSLIDGYEKPYPHDDFFQLIKNAIEAYGSLIEKNFSHFETGDKTAAQDETGGTAATSALGGLPLGRLIGKIEVRTVQLNSLQPQNTSPTAK
;
A
#
# COMPACT_ATOMS: atom_id res chain seq x y z
N MET A 1 -43.44 -52.63 -23.82
CA MET A 1 -42.73 -53.37 -24.89
C MET A 1 -41.65 -54.20 -24.23
N PRO A 2 -41.51 -55.50 -24.54
CA PRO A 2 -40.46 -56.33 -23.96
C PRO A 2 -39.09 -55.79 -24.41
N GLU A 3 -38.21 -55.50 -23.46
CA GLU A 3 -36.80 -55.18 -23.71
C GLU A 3 -36.19 -56.39 -24.44
N LYS A 4 -35.67 -56.21 -25.66
CA LYS A 4 -35.13 -57.33 -26.43
C LYS A 4 -33.89 -57.87 -25.71
N ALA A 5 -33.74 -59.19 -25.66
CA ALA A 5 -32.59 -59.84 -25.01
C ALA A 5 -31.25 -59.28 -25.51
N ALA A 6 -31.17 -58.98 -26.82
CA ALA A 6 -30.01 -58.37 -27.46
C ALA A 6 -29.63 -57.00 -26.86
N ASP A 7 -30.60 -56.14 -26.55
CA ASP A 7 -30.34 -54.81 -25.98
C ASP A 7 -29.80 -54.93 -24.55
N THR A 8 -30.33 -55.89 -23.78
CA THR A 8 -29.88 -56.16 -22.41
C THR A 8 -28.49 -56.78 -22.36
N ILE A 9 -28.21 -57.73 -23.27
CA ILE A 9 -26.89 -58.33 -23.44
C ILE A 9 -25.85 -57.27 -23.84
N ASN A 10 -26.19 -56.39 -24.79
CA ASN A 10 -25.31 -55.31 -25.21
C ASN A 10 -25.03 -54.32 -24.07
N PHE A 11 -26.05 -53.96 -23.29
CA PHE A 11 -25.88 -53.15 -22.09
C PHE A 11 -24.91 -53.79 -21.08
N LEU A 12 -25.05 -55.09 -20.81
CA LEU A 12 -24.17 -55.82 -19.89
C LEU A 12 -22.73 -55.88 -20.40
N LYS A 13 -22.51 -56.06 -21.71
CA LYS A 13 -21.18 -55.99 -22.33
C LYS A 13 -20.51 -54.63 -22.12
N ILE A 14 -21.27 -53.55 -22.35
CA ILE A 14 -20.79 -52.19 -22.13
C ILE A 14 -20.43 -52.00 -20.65
N LEU A 15 -21.28 -52.46 -19.72
CA LEU A 15 -21.03 -52.37 -18.30
C LEU A 15 -19.74 -53.10 -17.90
N PHE A 16 -19.55 -54.35 -18.31
CA PHE A 16 -18.34 -55.12 -17.96
C PHE A 16 -17.08 -54.52 -18.57
N HIS A 17 -17.16 -54.03 -19.80
CA HIS A 17 -16.07 -53.30 -20.43
C HIS A 17 -15.69 -52.04 -19.62
N GLN A 18 -16.68 -51.27 -19.17
CA GLN A 18 -16.45 -50.10 -18.30
C GLN A 18 -15.84 -50.50 -16.96
N CYS A 19 -16.37 -51.52 -16.29
CA CYS A 19 -15.83 -52.03 -15.04
C CYS A 19 -14.36 -52.44 -15.17
N ARG A 20 -14.02 -53.17 -16.23
CA ARG A 20 -12.64 -53.58 -16.51
C ARG A 20 -11.74 -52.37 -16.75
N THR A 21 -12.15 -51.46 -17.62
CA THR A 21 -11.36 -50.29 -18.01
C THR A 21 -11.06 -49.40 -16.80
N GLU A 22 -12.06 -49.13 -15.96
CA GLU A 22 -11.91 -48.28 -14.78
C GLU A 22 -11.05 -48.93 -13.71
N ALA A 23 -11.32 -50.21 -13.38
CA ALA A 23 -10.54 -50.95 -12.41
C ALA A 23 -9.07 -51.12 -12.85
N GLU A 24 -8.84 -51.43 -14.12
CA GLU A 24 -7.48 -51.54 -14.68
C GLU A 24 -6.77 -50.19 -14.68
N SER A 25 -7.46 -49.06 -14.91
CA SER A 25 -6.84 -47.73 -14.83
C SER A 25 -6.24 -47.46 -13.44
N VAL A 26 -6.99 -47.82 -12.38
CA VAL A 26 -6.53 -47.65 -10.99
C VAL A 26 -5.40 -48.63 -10.68
N LEU A 27 -5.53 -49.90 -11.08
CA LEU A 27 -4.59 -50.97 -10.72
C LEU A 27 -3.28 -50.95 -11.52
N ARG A 28 -3.29 -50.42 -12.76
CA ARG A 28 -2.10 -50.34 -13.63
C ARG A 28 -1.29 -49.06 -13.44
N GLY A 29 -1.64 -48.22 -12.46
CA GLY A 29 -0.84 -47.07 -12.06
C GLY A 29 -1.33 -45.75 -12.68
N ASP A 30 -2.56 -45.34 -12.38
CA ASP A 30 -2.99 -43.97 -12.61
C ASP A 30 -2.06 -43.02 -11.86
N ARG A 31 -1.38 -42.14 -12.61
CA ARG A 31 -0.30 -41.27 -12.10
C ARG A 31 -0.74 -40.34 -10.98
N ILE A 32 -2.03 -40.00 -10.93
CA ILE A 32 -2.58 -39.09 -9.92
C ILE A 32 -3.14 -39.90 -8.74
N VAL A 33 -3.85 -40.99 -9.03
CA VAL A 33 -4.60 -41.75 -8.02
C VAL A 33 -3.71 -42.69 -7.20
N THR A 34 -2.80 -43.42 -7.84
CA THR A 34 -1.98 -44.44 -7.17
C THR A 34 -1.08 -43.88 -6.06
N PRO A 35 -0.43 -42.70 -6.20
CA PRO A 35 0.42 -42.14 -5.15
C PRO A 35 -0.28 -41.85 -3.82
N TRP A 36 -1.60 -41.61 -3.81
CA TRP A 36 -2.35 -41.33 -2.59
C TRP A 36 -2.32 -42.46 -1.56
N ALA A 37 -2.08 -43.70 -1.99
CA ALA A 37 -1.97 -44.84 -1.07
C ALA A 37 -0.73 -44.75 -0.14
N ALA A 38 0.28 -43.96 -0.51
CA ALA A 38 1.49 -43.74 0.29
C ALA A 38 1.40 -42.50 1.20
N VAL A 39 0.31 -41.74 1.14
CA VAL A 39 0.16 -40.48 1.88
C VAL A 39 -0.44 -40.75 3.26
N ASP A 40 0.25 -40.27 4.30
CA ASP A 40 -0.33 -40.14 5.63
C ASP A 40 -1.26 -38.92 5.67
N ILE A 41 -2.55 -39.13 5.39
CA ILE A 41 -3.54 -38.06 5.28
C ILE A 41 -3.85 -37.43 6.63
N GLU A 42 -3.72 -38.18 7.73
CA GLU A 42 -3.92 -37.65 9.08
C GLU A 42 -2.85 -36.60 9.42
N LYS A 43 -1.59 -36.89 9.09
CA LYS A 43 -0.48 -35.94 9.23
C LYS A 43 -0.76 -34.61 8.51
N TYR A 44 -1.33 -34.65 7.30
CA TYR A 44 -1.57 -33.46 6.48
C TYR A 44 -2.97 -32.84 6.67
N ASN A 45 -3.78 -33.33 7.60
CA ASN A 45 -5.15 -32.86 7.81
C ASN A 45 -5.27 -31.33 8.01
N PRO A 46 -4.42 -30.66 8.82
CA PRO A 46 -4.51 -29.20 8.99
C PRO A 46 -4.25 -28.44 7.68
N MET A 47 -3.30 -28.91 6.87
CA MET A 47 -2.97 -28.33 5.57
C MET A 47 -4.11 -28.52 4.57
N LEU A 48 -4.65 -29.75 4.47
CA LEU A 48 -5.78 -30.05 3.58
C LEU A 48 -6.99 -29.20 3.95
N THR A 49 -7.28 -29.05 5.24
CA THR A 49 -8.37 -28.20 5.73
C THR A 49 -8.15 -26.72 5.37
N ALA A 50 -6.91 -26.21 5.50
CA ALA A 50 -6.58 -24.84 5.10
C ALA A 50 -6.73 -24.60 3.59
N LEU A 51 -6.54 -25.65 2.78
CA LEU A 51 -6.79 -25.65 1.33
C LEU A 51 -8.25 -25.96 0.96
N GLN A 52 -9.15 -26.03 1.95
CA GLN A 52 -10.58 -26.36 1.77
C GLN A 52 -10.83 -27.77 1.20
N ILE A 53 -9.89 -28.70 1.41
CA ILE A 53 -10.01 -30.10 1.02
C ILE A 53 -10.52 -30.92 2.21
N ASN A 54 -11.56 -31.73 2.00
CA ASN A 54 -12.09 -32.62 3.01
C ASN A 54 -11.18 -33.85 3.20
N SER A 55 -10.32 -33.79 4.22
CA SER A 55 -9.35 -34.85 4.56
C SER A 55 -10.00 -36.21 4.81
N TRP A 56 -11.19 -36.27 5.42
CA TRP A 56 -11.90 -37.53 5.68
C TRP A 56 -12.36 -38.20 4.39
N GLN A 57 -12.87 -37.42 3.43
CA GLN A 57 -13.26 -37.95 2.12
C GLN A 57 -12.05 -38.48 1.34
N VAL A 58 -10.93 -37.73 1.35
CA VAL A 58 -9.68 -38.14 0.70
C VAL A 58 -9.11 -39.41 1.36
N ALA A 59 -9.10 -39.49 2.69
CA ALA A 59 -8.66 -40.68 3.43
C ALA A 59 -9.49 -41.91 3.10
N THR A 60 -10.81 -41.76 3.12
CA THR A 60 -11.75 -42.85 2.80
C THR A 60 -11.58 -43.32 1.35
N ALA A 61 -11.37 -42.40 0.41
CA ALA A 61 -11.14 -42.72 -1.00
C ALA A 61 -9.80 -43.46 -1.18
N ALA A 62 -8.70 -42.91 -0.65
CA ALA A 62 -7.36 -43.48 -0.77
C ALA A 62 -7.26 -44.90 -0.20
N GLN A 63 -7.89 -45.14 0.95
CA GLN A 63 -7.86 -46.46 1.61
C GLN A 63 -8.66 -47.52 0.85
N ASN A 64 -9.78 -47.15 0.22
CA ASN A 64 -10.73 -48.11 -0.35
C ASN A 64 -10.59 -48.30 -1.86
N ILE A 65 -10.02 -47.35 -2.60
CA ILE A 65 -10.05 -47.35 -4.07
C ILE A 65 -9.39 -48.60 -4.70
N HIS A 66 -8.24 -49.03 -4.17
CA HIS A 66 -7.57 -50.25 -4.65
C HIS A 66 -8.34 -51.52 -4.30
N LYS A 67 -8.96 -51.58 -3.11
CA LYS A 67 -9.80 -52.71 -2.69
C LYS A 67 -11.03 -52.82 -3.59
N ASN A 68 -11.72 -51.71 -3.79
CA ASN A 68 -12.92 -51.63 -4.63
C ASN A 68 -12.60 -51.93 -6.10
N ALA A 69 -11.46 -51.47 -6.63
CA ALA A 69 -11.02 -51.80 -7.99
C ALA A 69 -10.76 -53.31 -8.16
N LYS A 70 -10.10 -53.96 -7.19
CA LYS A 70 -9.89 -55.42 -7.21
C LYS A 70 -11.21 -56.18 -7.17
N THR A 71 -12.13 -55.81 -6.27
CA THR A 71 -13.46 -56.42 -6.17
C THR A 71 -14.24 -56.24 -7.48
N LEU A 72 -14.26 -55.02 -8.04
CA LEU A 72 -14.95 -54.72 -9.29
C LEU A 72 -14.41 -55.56 -10.47
N LEU A 73 -13.10 -55.75 -10.54
CA LEU A 73 -12.47 -56.57 -11.59
C LEU A 73 -12.80 -58.06 -11.42
N GLN A 74 -12.79 -58.57 -10.18
CA GLN A 74 -13.12 -59.96 -9.87
C GLN A 74 -14.59 -60.26 -10.16
N ASP A 75 -15.50 -59.43 -9.66
CA ASP A 75 -16.94 -59.60 -9.87
C ASP A 75 -17.32 -59.37 -11.33
N GLY A 76 -16.72 -58.38 -12.00
CA GLY A 76 -16.91 -58.13 -13.42
C GLY A 76 -16.55 -59.36 -14.26
N LYS A 77 -15.40 -59.99 -14.00
CA LYS A 77 -14.97 -61.21 -14.70
C LYS A 77 -15.91 -62.40 -14.44
N LYS A 78 -16.39 -62.55 -13.20
CA LYS A 78 -17.37 -63.59 -12.85
C LYS A 78 -18.66 -63.44 -13.65
N TRP A 79 -19.20 -62.22 -13.71
CA TRP A 79 -20.45 -61.94 -14.42
C TRP A 79 -20.29 -61.98 -15.94
N GLU A 80 -19.13 -61.58 -16.47
CA GLU A 80 -18.79 -61.69 -17.89
C GLU A 80 -18.73 -63.14 -18.36
N ASN A 81 -18.20 -64.07 -17.54
CA ASN A 81 -18.24 -65.50 -17.82
C ASN A 81 -19.68 -66.04 -17.87
N ILE A 82 -20.54 -65.61 -16.95
CA ILE A 82 -21.96 -66.01 -16.91
C ILE A 82 -22.69 -65.49 -18.16
N LEU A 83 -22.43 -64.24 -18.57
CA LEU A 83 -22.96 -63.69 -19.81
C LEU A 83 -22.47 -64.46 -21.03
N SER A 84 -21.18 -64.81 -21.09
CA SER A 84 -20.61 -65.57 -22.21
C SER A 84 -21.24 -66.97 -22.35
N ASN A 85 -21.53 -67.64 -21.23
CA ASN A 85 -22.27 -68.90 -21.23
C ASN A 85 -23.70 -68.71 -21.75
N LEU A 86 -24.41 -67.67 -21.30
CA LEU A 86 -25.75 -67.34 -21.80
C LEU A 86 -25.73 -67.07 -23.32
N GLU A 87 -24.74 -66.35 -23.82
CA GLU A 87 -24.59 -66.10 -25.26
C GLU A 87 -24.28 -67.37 -26.04
N ALA A 88 -23.46 -68.28 -25.50
CA ALA A 88 -23.19 -69.57 -26.11
C ALA A 88 -24.45 -70.43 -26.16
N ASP A 89 -25.23 -70.47 -25.09
CA ASP A 89 -26.50 -71.20 -25.01
C ASP A 89 -27.53 -70.67 -26.02
N ILE A 90 -27.63 -69.35 -26.18
CA ILE A 90 -28.50 -68.72 -27.18
C ILE A 90 -28.07 -69.07 -28.62
N ARG A 91 -26.77 -69.19 -28.88
CA ARG A 91 -26.23 -69.50 -30.23
C ARG A 91 -26.30 -70.99 -30.59
N LEU A 92 -26.08 -71.88 -29.61
CA LEU A 92 -25.89 -73.32 -29.82
C LEU A 92 -27.18 -74.14 -29.64
N THR A 93 -28.08 -73.68 -28.79
CA THR A 93 -29.39 -74.30 -28.56
C THR A 93 -30.46 -73.29 -28.96
N ASN A 94 -31.45 -73.67 -29.78
CA ASN A 94 -32.60 -72.83 -30.16
C ASN A 94 -33.47 -72.49 -28.92
N ARG A 95 -32.90 -71.80 -27.93
CA ARG A 95 -33.55 -71.37 -26.70
C ARG A 95 -34.63 -70.34 -27.07
N PRO A 96 -35.86 -70.48 -26.55
CA PRO A 96 -36.91 -69.52 -26.81
C PRO A 96 -36.47 -68.10 -26.41
N GLU A 97 -36.73 -67.11 -27.27
CA GLU A 97 -36.32 -65.71 -27.06
C GLU A 97 -36.83 -65.14 -25.72
N GLN A 98 -37.98 -65.62 -25.25
CA GLN A 98 -38.56 -65.25 -23.95
C GLN A 98 -37.72 -65.73 -22.75
N ASP A 99 -37.17 -66.93 -22.80
CA ASP A 99 -36.34 -67.48 -21.72
C ASP A 99 -34.97 -66.78 -21.67
N ALA A 100 -34.39 -66.52 -22.84
CA ALA A 100 -33.17 -65.73 -22.97
C ALA A 100 -33.34 -64.29 -22.45
N SER A 101 -34.45 -63.63 -22.77
CA SER A 101 -34.77 -62.30 -22.22
C SER A 101 -34.94 -62.35 -20.70
N ARG A 102 -35.58 -63.39 -20.15
CA ARG A 102 -35.78 -63.52 -18.69
C ARG A 102 -34.46 -63.70 -17.95
N GLU A 103 -33.58 -64.56 -18.45
CA GLU A 103 -32.24 -64.76 -17.87
C GLU A 103 -31.35 -63.53 -18.02
N ALA A 104 -31.38 -62.84 -19.17
CA ALA A 104 -30.65 -61.58 -19.36
C ALA A 104 -31.13 -60.47 -18.40
N LEU A 105 -32.44 -60.36 -18.18
CA LEU A 105 -33.01 -59.42 -17.21
C LEU A 105 -32.65 -59.78 -15.76
N HIS A 106 -32.62 -61.08 -15.43
CA HIS A 106 -32.17 -61.55 -14.13
C HIS A 106 -30.67 -61.25 -13.91
N LEU A 107 -29.84 -61.43 -14.93
CA LEU A 107 -28.43 -61.08 -14.90
C LEU A 107 -28.23 -59.55 -14.75
N LYS A 108 -29.02 -58.74 -15.47
CA LYS A 108 -29.07 -57.26 -15.31
C LYS A 108 -29.43 -56.86 -13.88
N HIS A 109 -30.39 -57.55 -13.26
CA HIS A 109 -30.76 -57.32 -11.87
C HIS A 109 -29.61 -57.64 -10.90
N ASN A 110 -28.94 -58.78 -11.11
CA ASN A 110 -27.81 -59.21 -10.27
C ASN A 110 -26.56 -58.33 -10.46
N CYS A 111 -26.40 -57.68 -11.62
CA CYS A 111 -25.31 -56.74 -11.87
C CYS A 111 -25.54 -55.34 -11.25
N ARG A 112 -26.63 -55.11 -10.51
CA ARG A 112 -26.87 -53.82 -9.82
C ARG A 112 -25.79 -53.49 -8.80
N GLU A 113 -25.29 -54.50 -8.08
CA GLU A 113 -24.20 -54.32 -7.13
C GLU A 113 -22.90 -53.90 -7.84
N LEU A 114 -22.64 -54.44 -9.03
CA LEU A 114 -21.50 -54.08 -9.87
C LEU A 114 -21.59 -52.61 -10.35
N LEU A 115 -22.78 -52.17 -10.76
CA LEU A 115 -23.08 -50.77 -11.09
C LEU A 115 -22.84 -49.83 -9.91
N HIS A 116 -23.27 -50.25 -8.71
CA HIS A 116 -23.05 -49.49 -7.49
C HIS A 116 -21.55 -49.37 -7.18
N LEU A 117 -20.80 -50.48 -7.22
CA LEU A 117 -19.35 -50.48 -7.02
C LEU A 117 -18.60 -49.63 -8.06
N LEU A 118 -19.01 -49.69 -9.33
CA LEU A 118 -18.47 -48.84 -10.40
C LEU A 118 -18.68 -47.35 -10.10
N THR A 119 -19.87 -47.00 -9.60
CA THR A 119 -20.20 -45.62 -9.23
C THR A 119 -19.35 -45.14 -8.05
N ILE A 120 -19.21 -45.98 -7.02
CA ILE A 120 -18.34 -45.69 -5.87
C ILE A 120 -16.89 -45.49 -6.33
N LEU A 121 -16.37 -46.38 -7.19
CA LEU A 121 -15.00 -46.29 -7.68
C LEU A 121 -14.76 -44.98 -8.44
N ARG A 122 -15.69 -44.59 -9.32
CA ARG A 122 -15.63 -43.31 -10.06
C ARG A 122 -15.67 -42.11 -9.12
N GLN A 123 -16.53 -42.15 -8.09
CA GLN A 123 -16.61 -41.09 -7.09
C GLN A 123 -15.31 -40.97 -6.28
N GLN A 124 -14.74 -42.09 -5.82
CA GLN A 124 -13.47 -42.11 -5.11
C GLN A 124 -12.32 -41.56 -5.98
N LYS A 125 -12.28 -41.97 -7.26
CA LYS A 125 -11.32 -41.45 -8.23
C LYS A 125 -11.46 -39.94 -8.42
N ALA A 126 -12.69 -39.44 -8.57
CA ALA A 126 -12.97 -38.01 -8.71
C ALA A 126 -12.48 -37.21 -7.49
N VAL A 127 -12.75 -37.68 -6.27
CA VAL A 127 -12.27 -37.01 -5.03
C VAL A 127 -10.75 -36.88 -5.00
N LEU A 128 -10.02 -37.93 -5.37
CA LEU A 128 -8.55 -37.91 -5.35
C LEU A 128 -7.95 -37.02 -6.46
N ILE A 129 -8.59 -36.98 -7.62
CA ILE A 129 -8.19 -36.09 -8.73
C ILE A 129 -8.48 -34.63 -8.34
N GLU A 130 -9.67 -34.34 -7.84
CA GLU A 130 -10.06 -32.99 -7.41
C GLU A 130 -9.14 -32.47 -6.31
N ALA A 131 -8.82 -33.30 -5.31
CA ALA A 131 -7.87 -32.93 -4.25
C ALA A 131 -6.48 -32.60 -4.82
N ALA A 132 -5.99 -33.40 -5.78
CA ALA A 132 -4.72 -33.15 -6.44
C ALA A 132 -4.73 -31.85 -7.26
N GLU A 133 -5.80 -31.60 -8.02
CA GLU A 133 -5.98 -30.37 -8.79
C GLU A 133 -6.05 -29.15 -7.88
N ILE A 134 -6.75 -29.22 -6.75
CA ILE A 134 -6.81 -28.14 -5.77
C ILE A 134 -5.43 -27.86 -5.21
N ILE A 135 -4.67 -28.89 -4.79
CA ILE A 135 -3.31 -28.72 -4.26
C ILE A 135 -2.42 -28.00 -5.29
N LEU A 136 -2.40 -28.49 -6.54
CA LEU A 136 -1.56 -27.93 -7.61
C LEU A 136 -1.95 -26.50 -7.96
N LYS A 137 -3.27 -26.22 -8.07
CA LYS A 137 -3.79 -24.88 -8.35
C LYS A 137 -3.45 -23.87 -7.26
N HIS A 138 -3.26 -24.33 -6.03
CA HIS A 138 -2.99 -23.49 -4.87
C HIS A 138 -1.51 -23.48 -4.45
N LEU A 139 -0.58 -23.92 -5.30
CA LEU A 139 0.88 -23.79 -5.10
C LEU A 139 1.34 -22.32 -5.26
N SER A 140 0.97 -21.46 -4.31
CA SER A 140 1.39 -20.06 -4.26
C SER A 140 1.82 -19.66 -2.87
N LEU A 141 2.64 -18.60 -2.77
CA LEU A 141 3.06 -18.05 -1.48
C LEU A 141 1.87 -17.61 -0.63
N ALA A 142 0.81 -17.06 -1.25
CA ALA A 142 -0.41 -16.64 -0.56
C ALA A 142 -1.10 -17.81 0.15
N ASN A 143 -1.26 -18.93 -0.53
CA ASN A 143 -1.86 -20.13 0.06
C ASN A 143 -0.92 -20.78 1.06
N LEU A 144 0.39 -20.76 0.81
CA LEU A 144 1.37 -21.25 1.77
C LEU A 144 1.34 -20.45 3.08
N LEU A 145 1.05 -19.14 3.06
CA LEU A 145 0.84 -18.35 4.28
C LEU A 145 -0.38 -18.82 5.09
N ASN A 146 -1.49 -19.16 4.42
CA ASN A 146 -2.68 -19.71 5.07
C ASN A 146 -2.34 -21.07 5.71
N VAL A 147 -1.63 -21.92 4.98
CA VAL A 147 -1.14 -23.21 5.48
C VAL A 147 -0.17 -23.01 6.66
N ALA A 148 0.80 -22.09 6.57
CA ALA A 148 1.75 -21.77 7.63
C ALA A 148 1.06 -21.27 8.91
N SER A 149 -0.06 -20.56 8.78
CA SER A 149 -0.88 -20.16 9.92
C SER A 149 -1.56 -21.35 10.61
N ALA A 150 -1.96 -22.36 9.84
CA ALA A 150 -2.73 -23.51 10.30
C ALA A 150 -1.88 -24.71 10.77
N VAL A 151 -0.69 -24.92 10.21
CA VAL A 151 -0.02 -26.24 10.24
C VAL A 151 0.92 -26.46 11.42
N VAL A 152 1.39 -25.46 12.16
CA VAL A 152 2.44 -25.72 13.16
C VAL A 152 2.26 -24.88 14.42
N ASP A 153 2.12 -25.57 15.56
CA ASP A 153 2.19 -25.06 16.93
C ASP A 153 0.90 -24.42 17.51
N THR A 154 0.27 -25.16 18.43
CA THR A 154 -0.92 -24.75 19.21
C THR A 154 -0.63 -23.71 20.29
N SER A 155 0.63 -23.30 20.47
CA SER A 155 0.96 -22.31 21.48
C SER A 155 0.47 -20.92 21.05
N LYS A 156 -0.36 -20.31 21.90
CA LYS A 156 -0.89 -18.95 21.68
C LYS A 156 0.23 -17.94 21.38
N LYS A 157 1.38 -18.10 22.06
CA LYS A 157 2.57 -17.25 21.90
C LYS A 157 3.16 -17.33 20.49
N ASN A 158 3.30 -18.52 19.91
CA ASN A 158 3.89 -18.65 18.57
C ASN A 158 2.95 -18.11 17.48
N ASN A 159 1.63 -18.21 17.69
CA ASN A 159 0.64 -17.57 16.82
C ASN A 159 0.71 -16.04 16.89
N GLU A 160 0.89 -15.46 18.08
CA GLU A 160 1.06 -14.01 18.25
C GLU A 160 2.33 -13.51 17.53
N ILE A 161 3.46 -14.21 17.70
CA ILE A 161 4.72 -13.88 17.00
C ILE A 161 4.55 -13.92 15.48
N PHE A 162 3.95 -15.00 14.96
CA PHE A 162 3.69 -15.12 13.53
C PHE A 162 2.78 -14.02 13.01
N ASN A 163 1.69 -13.71 13.71
CA ASN A 163 0.75 -12.68 13.29
C ASN A 163 1.38 -11.28 13.28
N GLU A 164 2.20 -10.95 14.27
CA GLU A 164 2.89 -9.66 14.28
C GLU A 164 3.95 -9.58 13.16
N GLY A 165 4.73 -10.65 12.98
CA GLY A 165 5.66 -10.76 11.86
C GLY A 165 4.96 -10.67 10.49
N LEU A 166 3.79 -11.28 10.34
CA LEU A 166 2.98 -11.22 9.13
C LEU A 166 2.55 -9.79 8.81
N ARG A 167 2.23 -8.98 9.82
CA ARG A 167 1.89 -7.56 9.61
C ARG A 167 3.07 -6.76 9.07
N VAL A 168 4.29 -7.03 9.56
CA VAL A 168 5.51 -6.40 9.03
C VAL A 168 5.82 -6.90 7.62
N PHE A 169 5.68 -8.20 7.35
CA PHE A 169 5.85 -8.73 6.00
C PHE A 169 4.89 -8.06 5.01
N ARG A 170 3.61 -7.90 5.38
CA ARG A 170 2.61 -7.20 4.56
C ARG A 170 2.90 -5.71 4.38
N LEU A 171 3.59 -5.09 5.33
CA LEU A 171 4.05 -3.70 5.22
C LEU A 171 5.10 -3.56 4.10
N VAL A 172 5.94 -4.58 3.85
CA VAL A 172 7.10 -4.47 2.95
C VAL A 172 7.03 -5.30 1.67
N THR A 173 6.08 -6.22 1.56
CA THR A 173 5.91 -7.02 0.35
C THR A 173 5.49 -6.16 -0.84
N ASP A 174 6.05 -6.47 -2.00
CA ASP A 174 5.70 -5.93 -3.32
C ASP A 174 4.54 -6.70 -3.98
N ASN A 175 4.18 -7.87 -3.46
CA ASN A 175 3.09 -8.68 -3.97
C ASN A 175 1.72 -8.07 -3.62
N ARG A 176 1.02 -7.57 -4.64
CA ARG A 176 -0.28 -6.91 -4.50
C ARG A 176 -1.37 -7.78 -3.88
N GLU A 177 -1.34 -9.09 -4.09
CA GLU A 177 -2.33 -10.02 -3.52
C GLU A 177 -2.13 -10.22 -2.02
N LEU A 178 -0.90 -9.99 -1.54
CA LEU A 178 -0.54 -10.12 -0.12
C LEU A 178 -0.68 -8.79 0.65
N MET A 179 -0.84 -7.66 -0.06
CA MET A 179 -1.08 -6.35 0.53
C MET A 179 -2.48 -6.29 1.16
N ALA A 180 -2.59 -6.52 2.47
CA ALA A 180 -3.87 -6.49 3.17
C ALA A 180 -4.34 -5.08 3.59
N SER A 181 -3.49 -4.04 3.48
CA SER A 181 -3.79 -2.69 3.97
C SER A 181 -3.12 -1.57 3.15
N ASP A 182 -3.66 -0.36 3.24
CA ASP A 182 -3.05 0.87 2.69
C ASP A 182 -1.70 1.22 3.33
N LEU A 183 -1.42 0.63 4.50
CA LEU A 183 -0.16 0.77 5.21
C LEU A 183 0.90 -0.19 4.63
N ASN A 184 1.32 0.06 3.40
CA ASN A 184 2.41 -0.65 2.71
C ASN A 184 3.45 0.36 2.21
N ILE A 185 4.74 0.06 2.37
CA ILE A 185 5.82 1.00 2.04
C ILE A 185 5.80 1.43 0.58
N HIS A 186 5.46 0.55 -0.37
CA HIS A 186 5.42 0.90 -1.78
C HIS A 186 4.28 1.88 -2.07
N ARG A 187 3.12 1.69 -1.42
CA ARG A 187 1.99 2.64 -1.53
C ARG A 187 2.33 3.99 -0.92
N LEU A 188 3.02 4.00 0.24
CA LEU A 188 3.47 5.22 0.89
C LEU A 188 4.51 5.97 0.03
N THR A 189 5.46 5.26 -0.58
CA THR A 189 6.44 5.83 -1.51
C THR A 189 5.74 6.49 -2.71
N ILE A 190 4.82 5.78 -3.38
CA ILE A 190 4.06 6.34 -4.50
C ILE A 190 3.28 7.58 -4.08
N LYS A 191 2.69 7.60 -2.88
CA LYS A 191 1.98 8.77 -2.36
C LYS A 191 2.95 9.93 -2.12
N ALA A 192 4.14 9.67 -1.56
CA ALA A 192 5.17 10.68 -1.35
C ALA A 192 5.64 11.30 -2.69
N GLU A 193 5.94 10.47 -3.69
CA GLU A 193 6.35 10.93 -5.03
C GLU A 193 5.29 11.83 -5.69
N LYS A 194 4.01 11.47 -5.57
CA LYS A 194 2.91 12.31 -6.08
C LYS A 194 2.82 13.67 -5.37
N LEU A 195 3.01 13.69 -4.05
CA LEU A 195 2.99 14.94 -3.28
C LEU A 195 4.24 15.78 -3.56
N GLU A 196 5.39 15.14 -3.80
CA GLU A 196 6.62 15.83 -4.21
C GLU A 196 6.42 16.56 -5.54
N ALA A 197 5.89 15.85 -6.55
CA ALA A 197 5.57 16.45 -7.84
C ALA A 197 4.57 17.61 -7.70
N ALA A 198 3.49 17.41 -6.94
CA ALA A 198 2.50 18.45 -6.69
C ALA A 198 3.08 19.68 -5.98
N LEU A 199 4.05 19.49 -5.08
CA LEU A 199 4.74 20.58 -4.39
C LEU A 199 5.70 21.34 -5.33
N GLN A 200 6.39 20.63 -6.22
CA GLN A 200 7.27 21.23 -7.25
C GLN A 200 6.50 22.05 -8.29
N GLU A 201 5.24 21.68 -8.56
CA GLU A 201 4.36 22.37 -9.50
C GLU A 201 3.74 23.66 -8.92
N ILE A 202 3.88 23.93 -7.62
CA ILE A 202 3.34 25.13 -7.00
C ILE A 202 4.05 26.37 -7.56
N GLN A 203 3.32 27.14 -8.35
CA GLN A 203 3.77 28.44 -8.83
C GLN A 203 3.22 29.53 -7.92
N LEU A 204 4.12 30.30 -7.31
CA LEU A 204 3.73 31.49 -6.57
C LEU A 204 3.25 32.55 -7.56
N PRO A 205 2.03 33.10 -7.41
CA PRO A 205 1.48 34.09 -8.32
C PRO A 205 2.29 35.40 -8.33
N GLY A 206 1.85 36.42 -9.07
CA GLY A 206 2.47 37.74 -9.15
C GLY A 206 2.40 38.57 -7.85
N ILE A 207 2.77 37.98 -6.72
CA ILE A 207 2.86 38.61 -5.40
C ILE A 207 4.24 39.26 -5.19
N PRO A 208 4.35 40.24 -4.28
CA PRO A 208 5.61 40.83 -3.79
C PRO A 208 6.68 39.79 -3.48
N GLU A 209 7.94 40.10 -3.83
CA GLU A 209 9.06 39.18 -3.67
C GLU A 209 9.28 38.79 -2.20
N LEU A 210 9.12 39.74 -1.27
CA LEU A 210 9.23 39.47 0.16
C LEU A 210 8.16 38.46 0.63
N ALA A 211 6.94 38.54 0.07
CA ALA A 211 5.89 37.57 0.35
C ALA A 211 6.22 36.19 -0.22
N LYS A 212 6.79 36.13 -1.43
CA LYS A 212 7.25 34.85 -2.00
C LYS A 212 8.26 34.18 -1.10
N VAL A 213 9.26 34.91 -0.59
CA VAL A 213 10.30 34.36 0.29
C VAL A 213 9.69 33.77 1.56
N VAL A 214 8.77 34.50 2.21
CA VAL A 214 8.06 34.03 3.42
C VAL A 214 7.31 32.72 3.17
N LEU A 215 6.59 32.65 2.04
CA LEU A 215 5.84 31.46 1.66
C LEU A 215 6.74 30.30 1.23
N GLN A 216 7.86 30.60 0.56
CA GLN A 216 8.85 29.61 0.17
C GLN A 216 9.42 28.90 1.39
N CYS A 217 9.64 29.60 2.50
CA CYS A 217 10.06 28.95 3.75
C CYS A 217 9.05 27.89 4.25
N GLN A 218 7.75 28.08 4.01
CA GLN A 218 6.73 27.10 4.37
C GLN A 218 6.74 25.90 3.41
N ILE A 219 6.96 26.16 2.12
CA ILE A 219 7.13 25.12 1.08
C ILE A 219 8.38 24.28 1.36
N ASP A 220 9.49 24.91 1.78
CA ASP A 220 10.75 24.23 2.10
C ASP A 220 10.62 23.28 3.29
N ILE A 221 9.79 23.62 4.28
CA ILE A 221 9.43 22.70 5.38
C ILE A 221 8.76 21.43 4.82
N CYS A 222 7.83 21.59 3.88
CA CYS A 222 7.16 20.46 3.23
C CYS A 222 8.12 19.61 2.38
N HIS A 223 9.03 20.25 1.63
CA HIS A 223 10.08 19.54 0.90
C HIS A 223 10.98 18.74 1.84
N SER A 224 11.41 19.33 2.96
CA SER A 224 12.20 18.64 3.97
C SER A 224 11.44 17.43 4.54
N ALA A 225 10.14 17.57 4.82
CA ALA A 225 9.32 16.48 5.33
C ALA A 225 9.22 15.31 4.31
N ILE A 226 9.02 15.61 3.03
CA ILE A 226 8.95 14.61 1.95
C ILE A 226 10.30 13.89 1.80
N ASN A 227 11.41 14.63 1.81
CA ASN A 227 12.75 14.05 1.74
C ASN A 227 13.00 13.07 2.89
N GLU A 228 12.62 13.43 4.11
CA GLU A 228 12.77 12.56 5.29
C GLU A 228 11.88 11.31 5.22
N ILE A 229 10.68 11.42 4.63
CA ILE A 229 9.84 10.26 4.31
C ILE A 229 10.56 9.32 3.35
N HIS A 230 11.13 9.83 2.26
CA HIS A 230 11.87 9.00 1.29
C HIS A 230 13.07 8.31 1.92
N LEU A 231 13.87 9.04 2.71
CA LEU A 231 15.01 8.48 3.44
C LEU A 231 14.58 7.35 4.38
N TYR A 232 13.50 7.57 5.14
CA TYR A 232 12.99 6.58 6.08
C TYR A 232 12.43 5.34 5.40
N LEU A 233 11.56 5.49 4.39
CA LEU A 233 10.99 4.37 3.62
C LEU A 233 12.10 3.56 2.92
N GLY A 234 13.12 4.24 2.39
CA GLY A 234 14.31 3.62 1.84
C GLY A 234 15.10 2.82 2.88
N SER A 235 15.20 3.32 4.12
CA SER A 235 15.85 2.62 5.24
C SER A 235 15.12 1.34 5.65
N ILE A 236 13.78 1.38 5.77
CA ILE A 236 12.97 0.18 6.06
C ILE A 236 13.22 -0.87 4.97
N SER A 237 13.13 -0.47 3.70
CA SER A 237 13.30 -1.37 2.56
C SER A 237 14.65 -2.07 2.59
N ARG A 238 15.74 -1.34 2.86
CA ARG A 238 17.10 -1.89 2.96
C ARG A 238 17.28 -2.82 4.16
N THR A 239 16.69 -2.46 5.30
CA THR A 239 16.84 -3.22 6.54
C THR A 239 16.22 -4.62 6.45
N LEU A 240 15.15 -4.77 5.68
CA LEU A 240 14.38 -6.03 5.57
C LEU A 240 14.73 -6.87 4.34
N VAL A 241 15.72 -6.46 3.54
CA VAL A 241 16.20 -7.23 2.38
C VAL A 241 16.59 -8.67 2.75
N PRO A 242 17.36 -8.94 3.84
CA PRO A 242 17.77 -10.29 4.18
C PRO A 242 16.58 -11.23 4.44
N GLU A 243 15.60 -10.79 5.22
CA GLU A 243 14.40 -11.57 5.55
C GLU A 243 13.52 -11.78 4.32
N MET A 244 13.36 -10.75 3.49
CA MET A 244 12.60 -10.86 2.24
C MET A 244 13.25 -11.83 1.25
N ARG A 245 14.59 -11.93 1.23
CA ARG A 245 15.30 -12.92 0.40
C ARG A 245 14.95 -14.36 0.80
N LYS A 246 14.90 -14.66 2.10
CA LYS A 246 14.50 -16.00 2.59
C LYS A 246 13.10 -16.38 2.14
N ILE A 247 12.18 -15.42 2.08
CA ILE A 247 10.81 -15.66 1.59
C ILE A 247 10.81 -15.89 0.08
N LYS A 248 11.60 -15.14 -0.69
CA LYS A 248 11.76 -15.36 -2.13
C LYS A 248 12.34 -16.73 -2.45
N GLU A 249 13.30 -17.22 -1.67
CA GLU A 249 13.84 -18.59 -1.80
C GLU A 249 12.73 -19.65 -1.62
N ILE A 250 11.78 -19.45 -0.69
CA ILE A 250 10.63 -20.36 -0.53
C ILE A 250 9.70 -20.28 -1.74
N GLU A 251 9.47 -19.09 -2.28
CA GLU A 251 8.65 -18.91 -3.48
C GLU A 251 9.27 -19.62 -4.70
N GLU A 252 10.58 -19.51 -4.89
CA GLU A 252 11.33 -20.26 -5.91
C GLU A 252 11.24 -21.78 -5.66
N GLU A 253 11.41 -22.24 -4.41
CA GLU A 253 11.24 -23.65 -4.05
C GLU A 253 9.84 -24.17 -4.40
N LEU A 254 8.77 -23.38 -4.18
CA LEU A 254 7.39 -23.74 -4.53
C LEU A 254 7.21 -23.94 -6.05
N HIS A 255 7.85 -23.12 -6.88
CA HIS A 255 7.76 -23.26 -8.35
C HIS A 255 8.32 -24.61 -8.82
N HIS A 256 9.33 -25.15 -8.13
CA HIS A 256 9.90 -26.47 -8.43
C HIS A 256 9.09 -27.67 -7.89
N VAL A 257 7.98 -27.43 -7.20
CA VAL A 257 7.12 -28.51 -6.66
C VAL A 257 6.09 -28.98 -7.69
N HIS A 258 5.74 -28.16 -8.69
CA HIS A 258 4.65 -28.44 -9.64
C HIS A 258 4.84 -29.74 -10.44
N ASP A 259 6.08 -30.19 -10.65
CA ASP A 259 6.40 -31.39 -11.43
C ASP A 259 6.54 -32.66 -10.58
N LYS A 260 6.34 -32.58 -9.26
CA LYS A 260 6.51 -33.70 -8.33
C LYS A 260 5.25 -34.53 -8.16
N SER A 261 5.40 -35.74 -7.62
CA SER A 261 4.24 -36.55 -7.22
C SER A 261 3.47 -35.91 -6.06
N ILE A 262 2.21 -36.29 -5.85
CA ILE A 262 1.39 -35.74 -4.76
C ILE A 262 2.01 -35.94 -3.36
N PRO A 263 2.55 -37.10 -2.99
CA PRO A 263 3.20 -37.28 -1.70
C PRO A 263 4.37 -36.31 -1.49
N GLU A 264 5.22 -36.16 -2.52
CA GLU A 264 6.36 -35.24 -2.48
C GLU A 264 5.92 -33.77 -2.45
N THR A 265 4.81 -33.45 -3.11
CA THR A 265 4.19 -32.12 -3.10
C THR A 265 3.69 -31.77 -1.70
N LEU A 266 2.97 -32.68 -1.05
CA LEU A 266 2.48 -32.49 0.31
C LEU A 266 3.62 -32.36 1.33
N GLU A 267 4.67 -33.17 1.20
CA GLU A 267 5.84 -33.07 2.07
C GLU A 267 6.60 -31.75 1.86
N ALA A 268 6.76 -31.31 0.60
CA ALA A 268 7.39 -30.04 0.30
C ALA A 268 6.56 -28.86 0.83
N LEU A 269 5.24 -28.90 0.70
CA LEU A 269 4.33 -27.88 1.23
C LEU A 269 4.40 -27.79 2.76
N ASP A 270 4.34 -28.93 3.46
CA ASP A 270 4.46 -28.98 4.93
C ASP A 270 5.81 -28.39 5.41
N ARG A 271 6.91 -28.80 4.76
CA ARG A 271 8.25 -28.28 5.04
C ARG A 271 8.36 -26.78 4.79
N ASN A 272 7.85 -26.31 3.65
CA ASN A 272 7.93 -24.90 3.25
C ASN A 272 7.00 -24.02 4.08
N ALA A 273 5.84 -24.53 4.50
CA ALA A 273 4.96 -23.84 5.43
C ALA A 273 5.65 -23.65 6.79
N GLY A 274 6.35 -24.68 7.28
CA GLY A 274 7.15 -24.59 8.51
C GLY A 274 8.29 -23.57 8.41
N LYS A 275 9.05 -23.56 7.30
CA LYS A 275 10.09 -22.55 7.03
C LYS A 275 9.49 -21.14 6.96
N LEU A 276 8.42 -20.98 6.19
CA LEU A 276 7.75 -19.69 6.00
C LEU A 276 7.24 -19.14 7.32
N ARG A 277 6.63 -19.97 8.16
CA ARG A 277 6.18 -19.56 9.50
C ARG A 277 7.33 -19.01 10.34
N ARG A 278 8.49 -19.69 10.33
CA ARG A 278 9.67 -19.25 11.07
C ARG A 278 10.19 -17.93 10.52
N HIS A 279 10.38 -17.82 9.21
CA HIS A 279 10.90 -16.59 8.60
C HIS A 279 9.94 -15.41 8.72
N ILE A 280 8.62 -15.63 8.65
CA ILE A 280 7.62 -14.59 8.95
C ILE A 280 7.70 -14.19 10.43
N GLY A 281 7.81 -15.17 11.34
CA GLY A 281 7.99 -14.90 12.77
C GLY A 281 9.26 -14.10 13.08
N GLU A 282 10.32 -14.24 12.28
CA GLU A 282 11.50 -13.39 12.38
C GLU A 282 11.15 -11.91 12.14
N PHE A 283 10.13 -11.52 11.39
CA PHE A 283 9.82 -10.09 11.25
C PHE A 283 9.27 -9.43 12.52
N GLU A 284 8.88 -10.20 13.55
CA GLU A 284 8.25 -9.67 14.77
C GLU A 284 9.14 -8.65 15.51
N TYR A 285 10.46 -8.86 15.52
CA TYR A 285 11.41 -7.92 16.13
C TYR A 285 11.50 -6.56 15.39
N LYS A 286 10.85 -6.45 14.23
CA LYS A 286 10.71 -5.22 13.42
C LYS A 286 9.30 -4.63 13.44
N SER A 287 8.43 -5.11 14.33
CA SER A 287 7.05 -4.61 14.52
C SER A 287 6.95 -3.10 14.73
N GLN A 288 7.98 -2.46 15.27
CA GLN A 288 8.04 -1.01 15.43
C GLN A 288 7.84 -0.26 14.09
N PHE A 289 8.32 -0.79 12.96
CA PHE A 289 8.11 -0.19 11.64
C PHE A 289 6.63 -0.01 11.27
N ILE A 290 5.72 -0.82 11.83
CA ILE A 290 4.28 -0.64 11.63
C ILE A 290 3.81 0.68 12.27
N LYS A 291 4.32 1.01 13.46
CA LYS A 291 3.99 2.28 14.13
C LYS A 291 4.59 3.45 13.36
N ASP A 292 5.84 3.32 12.90
CA ASP A 292 6.54 4.37 12.19
C ASP A 292 5.88 4.64 10.81
N ALA A 293 5.46 3.59 10.11
CA ALA A 293 4.68 3.71 8.87
C ALA A 293 3.34 4.43 9.07
N ARG A 294 2.70 4.29 10.24
CA ARG A 294 1.48 5.06 10.58
C ARG A 294 1.79 6.55 10.75
N VAL A 295 2.92 6.89 11.37
CA VAL A 295 3.37 8.29 11.46
C VAL A 295 3.58 8.87 10.07
N ILE A 296 4.22 8.12 9.16
CA ILE A 296 4.41 8.52 7.76
C ILE A 296 3.08 8.71 7.04
N SER A 297 2.14 7.77 7.19
CA SER A 297 0.81 7.88 6.56
C SER A 297 0.11 9.17 6.97
N ILE A 298 0.14 9.48 8.27
CA ILE A 298 -0.47 10.70 8.82
C ILE A 298 0.28 11.95 8.34
N LEU A 299 1.61 11.90 8.24
CA LEU A 299 2.41 13.01 7.71
C LEU A 299 2.08 13.29 6.23
N LEU A 300 1.94 12.25 5.42
CA LEU A 300 1.51 12.34 4.02
C LEU A 300 0.08 12.90 3.89
N GLU A 301 -0.83 12.56 4.81
CA GLU A 301 -2.17 13.16 4.86
C GLU A 301 -2.12 14.66 5.17
N ASN A 302 -1.33 15.06 6.16
CA ASN A 302 -1.12 16.47 6.46
C ASN A 302 -0.53 17.25 5.28
N LEU A 303 0.47 16.68 4.60
CA LEU A 303 1.10 17.28 3.43
C LEU A 303 0.12 17.45 2.28
N ALA A 304 -0.72 16.44 2.02
CA ALA A 304 -1.77 16.53 1.01
C ALA A 304 -2.74 17.68 1.31
N VAL A 305 -3.27 17.75 2.54
CA VAL A 305 -4.16 18.84 2.95
C VAL A 305 -3.48 20.20 2.85
N PHE A 306 -2.20 20.28 3.21
CA PHE A 306 -1.44 21.53 3.08
C PHE A 306 -1.34 21.97 1.63
N ILE A 307 -0.89 21.09 0.72
CA ILE A 307 -0.69 21.40 -0.70
C ILE A 307 -2.01 21.87 -1.32
N ASP A 308 -3.10 21.15 -1.08
CA ASP A 308 -4.41 21.47 -1.62
C ASP A 308 -4.90 22.84 -1.12
N VAL A 309 -4.89 23.09 0.19
CA VAL A 309 -5.37 24.36 0.76
C VAL A 309 -4.45 25.52 0.38
N PHE A 310 -3.14 25.29 0.37
CA PHE A 310 -2.16 26.32 0.05
C PHE A 310 -2.35 26.80 -1.39
N ARG A 311 -2.38 25.86 -2.34
CA ARG A 311 -2.49 26.16 -3.77
C ARG A 311 -3.87 26.72 -4.13
N ASP A 312 -4.93 26.05 -3.70
CA ASP A 312 -6.27 26.29 -4.25
C ASP A 312 -7.05 27.37 -3.47
N SER A 313 -6.67 27.65 -2.21
CA SER A 313 -7.39 28.61 -1.36
C SER A 313 -6.51 29.77 -0.89
N TYR A 314 -5.33 29.48 -0.32
CA TYR A 314 -4.51 30.51 0.32
C TYR A 314 -3.81 31.43 -0.69
N LEU A 315 -3.18 30.89 -1.73
CA LEU A 315 -2.51 31.72 -2.75
C LEU A 315 -3.48 32.71 -3.43
N PRO A 316 -4.69 32.31 -3.87
CA PRO A 316 -5.70 33.25 -4.36
C PRO A 316 -6.15 34.28 -3.32
N HIS A 317 -6.34 33.86 -2.06
CA HIS A 317 -6.69 34.77 -0.96
C HIS A 317 -5.63 35.85 -0.76
N LEU A 318 -4.36 35.47 -0.70
CA LEU A 318 -3.25 36.39 -0.48
C LEU A 318 -3.13 37.36 -1.66
N ALA A 319 -3.16 36.86 -2.90
CA ALA A 319 -3.11 37.71 -4.09
C ALA A 319 -4.23 38.77 -4.07
N GLY A 320 -5.47 38.36 -3.78
CA GLY A 320 -6.61 39.28 -3.67
C GLY A 320 -6.48 40.30 -2.54
N LYS A 321 -5.79 39.98 -1.44
CA LYS A 321 -5.53 40.93 -0.35
C LYS A 321 -4.43 41.93 -0.70
N ILE A 322 -3.38 41.49 -1.37
CA ILE A 322 -2.25 42.33 -1.76
C ILE A 322 -2.68 43.39 -2.78
N ASP A 323 -3.55 43.05 -3.73
CA ASP A 323 -4.02 43.99 -4.75
C ASP A 323 -5.14 44.92 -4.26
N LYS A 324 -5.77 44.62 -3.12
CA LYS A 324 -6.92 45.38 -2.62
C LYS A 324 -6.51 46.68 -1.93
N SER A 325 -7.01 47.81 -2.45
CA SER A 325 -6.91 49.12 -1.81
C SER A 325 -7.49 49.08 -0.39
N GLY A 326 -6.74 49.58 0.59
CA GLY A 326 -7.10 49.56 2.01
C GLY A 326 -6.80 48.24 2.75
N SER A 327 -6.16 47.25 2.11
CA SER A 327 -5.63 46.10 2.84
C SER A 327 -4.25 46.43 3.44
N SER A 328 -4.04 46.04 4.70
CA SER A 328 -2.73 46.11 5.35
C SER A 328 -1.67 45.19 4.72
N LEU A 329 -2.09 44.21 3.91
CA LEU A 329 -1.20 43.34 3.14
C LEU A 329 -0.76 43.97 1.81
N ASN A 330 -1.40 45.06 1.37
CA ASN A 330 -0.93 45.79 0.20
C ASN A 330 0.37 46.53 0.55
N PRO A 331 1.48 46.28 -0.17
CA PRO A 331 2.79 46.81 0.17
C PRO A 331 2.87 48.33 0.02
N TYR A 332 2.08 48.93 -0.87
CA TYR A 332 2.02 50.39 -1.01
C TYR A 332 1.25 51.01 0.17
N MET A 333 0.10 50.45 0.54
CA MET A 333 -0.68 50.92 1.70
C MET A 333 0.13 50.81 3.00
N PHE A 334 0.81 49.67 3.21
CA PHE A 334 1.67 49.48 4.37
C PHE A 334 2.84 50.48 4.39
N ALA A 335 3.45 50.73 3.23
CA ALA A 335 4.52 51.73 3.09
C ALA A 335 4.00 53.15 3.41
N GLU A 336 2.81 53.51 2.94
CA GLU A 336 2.18 54.80 3.20
C GLU A 336 1.88 54.98 4.69
N GLU A 337 1.28 53.98 5.35
CA GLU A 337 1.02 53.99 6.80
C GLU A 337 2.31 54.09 7.63
N THR A 338 3.35 53.35 7.24
CA THR A 338 4.67 53.37 7.89
C THR A 338 5.33 54.74 7.74
N THR A 339 5.23 55.34 6.55
CA THR A 339 5.82 56.65 6.26
C THR A 339 5.05 57.77 6.98
N SER A 340 3.72 57.74 6.93
CA SER A 340 2.86 58.69 7.63
C SER A 340 3.16 58.67 9.13
N SER A 341 3.28 57.47 9.72
CA SER A 341 3.67 57.30 11.12
C SER A 341 5.07 57.85 11.43
N TYR A 342 6.02 57.81 10.48
CA TYR A 342 7.36 58.37 10.65
C TYR A 342 7.35 59.91 10.73
N PHE A 343 6.46 60.57 9.98
CA PHE A 343 6.29 62.02 9.93
C PHE A 343 5.22 62.58 10.86
N HIS A 344 4.40 61.74 11.49
CA HIS A 344 3.34 62.17 12.39
C HIS A 344 3.86 62.59 13.79
N GLY A 345 3.12 63.50 14.44
CA GLY A 345 3.39 63.97 15.80
C GLY A 345 4.61 64.89 15.93
N LEU A 346 4.93 65.29 17.18
CA LEU A 346 6.03 66.23 17.47
C LEU A 346 7.40 65.71 17.00
N LYS A 347 7.68 64.41 17.17
CA LYS A 347 8.92 63.78 16.69
C LYS A 347 9.01 63.78 15.15
N GLY A 348 7.89 63.56 14.46
CA GLY A 348 7.79 63.64 13.01
C GLY A 348 8.02 65.05 12.48
N LEU A 349 7.48 66.08 13.15
CA LEU A 349 7.72 67.49 12.82
C LEU A 349 9.21 67.86 12.96
N PHE A 350 9.87 67.44 14.05
CA PHE A 350 11.31 67.63 14.21
C PHE A 350 12.13 66.91 13.13
N ARG A 351 11.75 65.69 12.74
CA ARG A 351 12.40 64.96 11.63
C ARG A 351 12.19 65.66 10.29
N LEU A 352 11.00 66.17 10.02
CA LEU A 352 10.70 66.92 8.79
C LEU A 352 11.58 68.17 8.70
N ILE A 353 11.64 68.97 9.79
CA ILE A 353 12.53 70.13 9.89
C ILE A 353 13.99 69.71 9.68
N ARG A 354 14.43 68.64 10.35
CA ARG A 354 15.81 68.15 10.24
C ARG A 354 16.14 67.66 8.82
N LEU A 355 15.22 66.99 8.13
CA LEU A 355 15.39 66.59 6.72
C LEU A 355 15.48 67.79 5.79
N LEU A 356 14.71 68.86 6.04
CA LEU A 356 14.76 70.10 5.25
C LEU A 356 16.10 70.85 5.41
N PHE A 357 16.71 70.84 6.60
CA PHE A 357 17.96 71.56 6.87
C PHE A 357 19.23 70.71 6.70
N PHE A 358 19.14 69.40 6.86
CA PHE A 358 20.31 68.51 6.94
C PHE A 358 20.31 67.37 5.90
N SER A 359 19.28 67.19 5.05
CA SER A 359 19.39 66.23 3.93
C SER A 359 20.06 66.88 2.73
N ARG A 360 21.40 66.80 2.64
CA ARG A 360 22.11 67.02 1.38
C ARG A 360 22.15 65.72 0.58
N CYS A 361 21.00 65.28 0.08
CA CYS A 361 20.98 64.21 -0.91
C CYS A 361 21.39 64.79 -2.26
N LYS A 362 22.20 64.06 -3.04
CA LYS A 362 22.53 64.43 -4.44
C LYS A 362 21.27 64.53 -5.33
N ASN A 363 20.13 63.99 -4.87
CA ASN A 363 18.88 63.85 -5.63
C ASN A 363 17.71 64.74 -5.11
N GLY A 364 17.97 65.73 -4.27
CA GLY A 364 16.94 66.68 -3.78
C GLY A 364 16.32 66.32 -2.42
N PRO A 365 15.36 67.12 -1.92
CA PRO A 365 14.77 66.95 -0.60
C PRO A 365 13.92 65.67 -0.50
N VAL A 366 14.07 64.92 0.60
CA VAL A 366 13.25 63.73 0.87
C VAL A 366 11.89 64.15 1.36
N ASN A 367 10.87 63.91 0.55
CA ASN A 367 9.46 64.06 0.93
C ASN A 367 8.85 62.70 1.30
N GLU A 368 7.66 62.75 1.88
CA GLU A 368 6.88 61.57 2.29
C GLU A 368 6.71 60.58 1.13
N GLN A 369 6.36 61.06 -0.06
CA GLN A 369 6.19 60.23 -1.28
C GLN A 369 7.47 59.46 -1.66
N THR A 370 8.64 60.09 -1.55
CA THR A 370 9.93 59.45 -1.88
C THR A 370 10.25 58.33 -0.88
N LEU A 371 9.98 58.55 0.40
CA LEU A 371 10.21 57.54 1.43
C LEU A 371 9.20 56.38 1.33
N THR A 372 7.93 56.68 1.05
CA THR A 372 6.90 55.67 0.74
C THR A 372 7.30 54.82 -0.46
N ALA A 373 7.78 55.43 -1.54
CA ALA A 373 8.25 54.70 -2.72
C ALA A 373 9.44 53.78 -2.38
N LYS A 374 10.41 54.24 -1.57
CA LYS A 374 11.56 53.42 -1.14
C LYS A 374 11.15 52.24 -0.28
N ILE A 375 10.23 52.43 0.68
CA ILE A 375 9.69 51.34 1.50
C ILE A 375 8.89 50.38 0.62
N SER A 376 8.04 50.88 -0.28
CA SER A 376 7.25 50.04 -1.19
C SER A 376 8.15 49.19 -2.11
N ILE A 377 9.23 49.76 -2.65
CA ILE A 377 10.24 49.00 -3.42
C ILE A 377 10.88 47.92 -2.55
N ALA A 378 11.23 48.24 -1.30
CA ALA A 378 11.80 47.26 -0.38
C ALA A 378 10.82 46.09 -0.12
N LEU A 379 9.54 46.37 0.13
CA LEU A 379 8.52 45.33 0.38
C LEU A 379 8.18 44.51 -0.87
N THR A 380 8.24 45.11 -2.06
CA THR A 380 7.91 44.43 -3.33
C THR A 380 9.06 43.66 -3.94
N SER A 381 10.31 44.05 -3.65
CA SER A 381 11.49 43.56 -4.37
C SER A 381 12.55 42.89 -3.49
N CYS A 382 12.42 42.92 -2.15
CA CYS A 382 13.41 42.29 -1.27
C CYS A 382 13.34 40.76 -1.41
N PRO A 383 14.44 40.10 -1.84
CA PRO A 383 14.46 38.65 -2.05
C PRO A 383 14.92 37.89 -0.80
N TYR A 384 14.89 38.54 0.36
CA TYR A 384 15.36 37.99 1.63
C TYR A 384 14.38 38.34 2.75
N TYR A 385 14.21 37.43 3.70
CA TYR A 385 13.43 37.63 4.91
C TYR A 385 14.21 37.06 6.09
N TYR A 386 13.95 37.52 7.32
CA TYR A 386 14.68 37.08 8.52
C TYR A 386 14.26 35.67 8.95
N CYS A 387 14.52 34.66 8.12
CA CYS A 387 14.20 33.28 8.44
C CYS A 387 15.44 32.59 9.02
N LYS A 388 15.67 32.78 10.33
CA LYS A 388 16.61 32.01 11.19
C LYS A 388 18.10 31.94 10.78
N ASP A 389 18.54 32.59 9.69
CA ASP A 389 19.92 32.56 9.18
C ASP A 389 20.62 33.93 9.28
N GLU A 390 21.73 34.00 10.02
CA GLU A 390 22.57 35.20 10.15
C GLU A 390 23.10 35.71 8.80
N LYS A 391 23.29 34.83 7.81
CA LYS A 391 23.73 35.22 6.46
C LYS A 391 22.65 35.99 5.71
N GLN A 392 21.37 35.76 5.98
CA GLN A 392 20.29 36.52 5.37
C GLN A 392 20.20 37.94 5.94
N ALA A 393 20.55 38.13 7.22
CA ALA A 393 20.57 39.45 7.84
C ALA A 393 21.57 40.41 7.18
N ALA A 394 22.78 39.91 6.84
CA ALA A 394 23.76 40.70 6.09
C ALA A 394 23.26 41.06 4.68
N LYS A 395 22.64 40.12 3.97
CA LYS A 395 22.08 40.38 2.63
C LYS A 395 20.93 41.38 2.64
N ILE A 396 20.10 41.37 3.68
CA ILE A 396 19.04 42.38 3.87
C ILE A 396 19.68 43.75 4.10
N ALA A 397 20.74 43.83 4.92
CA ALA A 397 21.46 45.08 5.14
C ALA A 397 22.04 45.64 3.82
N ASP A 398 22.73 44.81 3.04
CA ASP A 398 23.28 45.20 1.74
C ASP A 398 22.19 45.65 0.76
N PHE A 399 21.05 44.96 0.73
CA PHE A 399 19.89 45.33 -0.08
C PHE A 399 19.34 46.71 0.34
N ILE A 400 19.14 46.93 1.64
CA ILE A 400 18.65 48.22 2.14
C ILE A 400 19.64 49.33 1.80
N ASP A 401 20.94 49.13 2.06
CA ASP A 401 21.99 50.09 1.73
C ASP A 401 21.98 50.46 0.25
N SER A 402 21.75 49.50 -0.65
CA SER A 402 21.63 49.78 -2.10
C SER A 402 20.42 50.66 -2.45
N LEU A 403 19.35 50.65 -1.65
CA LEU A 403 18.17 51.49 -1.86
C LEU A 403 18.39 52.93 -1.36
N ILE A 404 19.32 53.14 -0.42
CA ILE A 404 19.52 54.41 0.30
C ILE A 404 20.95 54.98 0.19
N ASP A 405 21.78 54.42 -0.70
CA ASP A 405 23.19 54.77 -0.91
C ASP A 405 23.47 56.27 -1.15
N GLY A 406 22.52 56.99 -1.72
CA GLY A 406 22.60 58.42 -2.02
C GLY A 406 22.41 59.37 -0.82
N TYR A 407 22.09 58.85 0.38
CA TYR A 407 21.84 59.66 1.57
C TYR A 407 23.09 59.80 2.47
N GLU A 408 23.25 60.98 3.09
CA GLU A 408 24.40 61.25 3.97
C GLU A 408 24.39 60.36 5.23
N LYS A 409 25.59 59.92 5.63
CA LYS A 409 25.85 59.20 6.88
C LYS A 409 26.34 60.18 7.97
N PRO A 410 25.92 60.02 9.24
CA PRO A 410 24.98 59.00 9.72
C PRO A 410 23.51 59.36 9.44
N TYR A 411 23.19 60.63 9.18
CA TYR A 411 21.82 61.11 8.98
C TYR A 411 21.65 61.74 7.59
N PRO A 412 20.60 61.39 6.83
CA PRO A 412 19.45 60.56 7.20
C PRO A 412 19.61 59.05 6.92
N HIS A 413 20.78 58.60 6.46
CA HIS A 413 21.02 57.21 6.06
C HIS A 413 20.62 56.18 7.12
N ASP A 414 21.18 56.26 8.33
CA ASP A 414 20.99 55.22 9.36
C ASP A 414 19.54 55.18 9.86
N ASP A 415 18.87 56.34 9.89
CA ASP A 415 17.45 56.45 10.24
C ASP A 415 16.57 55.75 9.18
N PHE A 416 16.85 55.95 7.89
CA PHE A 416 16.13 55.26 6.82
C PHE A 416 16.44 53.78 6.76
N PHE A 417 17.69 53.40 7.03
CA PHE A 417 18.09 52.00 7.14
C PHE A 417 17.25 51.28 8.18
N GLN A 418 17.17 51.82 9.40
CA GLN A 418 16.37 51.22 10.48
C GLN A 418 14.88 51.21 10.16
N LEU A 419 14.37 52.29 9.54
CA LEU A 419 12.96 52.34 9.15
C LEU A 419 12.60 51.26 8.13
N ILE A 420 13.39 51.12 7.06
CA ILE A 420 13.14 50.12 6.00
C ILE A 420 13.33 48.71 6.56
N LYS A 421 14.35 48.48 7.38
CA LYS A 421 14.57 47.20 8.06
C LYS A 421 13.36 46.79 8.89
N ASN A 422 12.86 47.70 9.74
CA ASN A 422 11.68 47.44 10.56
C ASN A 422 10.42 47.23 9.72
N ALA A 423 10.30 47.92 8.58
CA ALA A 423 9.18 47.74 7.66
C ALA A 423 9.19 46.34 7.01
N ILE A 424 10.36 45.86 6.55
CA ILE A 424 10.55 44.50 6.01
C ILE A 424 10.15 43.45 7.06
N GLU A 425 10.66 43.59 8.29
CA GLU A 425 10.36 42.66 9.39
C GLU A 425 8.87 42.63 9.74
N ALA A 426 8.25 43.81 9.89
CA ALA A 426 6.85 43.93 10.26
C ALA A 426 5.90 43.43 9.16
N TYR A 427 6.22 43.71 7.89
CA TYR A 427 5.42 43.26 6.76
C TYR A 427 5.54 41.74 6.55
N GLY A 428 6.74 41.18 6.63
CA GLY A 428 6.92 39.72 6.58
C GLY A 428 6.18 39.01 7.72
N SER A 429 6.26 39.57 8.95
CA SER A 429 5.50 39.07 10.11
C SER A 429 3.98 39.14 9.89
N LEU A 430 3.50 40.14 9.15
CA LEU A 430 2.08 40.28 8.83
C LEU A 430 1.62 39.18 7.85
N ILE A 431 2.45 38.86 6.86
CA ILE A 431 2.21 37.75 5.93
C ILE A 431 2.23 36.41 6.68
N GLU A 432 3.22 36.18 7.55
CA GLU A 432 3.30 34.97 8.37
C GLU A 432 2.07 34.81 9.27
N LYS A 433 1.61 35.90 9.90
CA LYS A 433 0.38 35.89 10.70
C LYS A 433 -0.84 35.60 9.85
N ASN A 434 -0.97 36.21 8.67
CA ASN A 434 -2.07 35.94 7.75
C ASN A 434 -2.10 34.46 7.32
N PHE A 435 -0.97 33.92 6.89
CA PHE A 435 -0.80 32.49 6.60
C PHE A 435 -1.18 31.63 7.81
N SER A 436 -0.60 31.92 8.98
CA SER A 436 -0.74 31.08 10.17
C SER A 436 -2.18 30.96 10.66
N HIS A 437 -3.00 32.00 10.46
CA HIS A 437 -4.40 32.04 10.88
C HIS A 437 -5.39 31.62 9.79
N PHE A 438 -4.93 31.38 8.56
CA PHE A 438 -5.81 30.96 7.48
C PHE A 438 -6.33 29.54 7.73
N GLU A 439 -7.65 29.36 7.77
CA GLU A 439 -8.27 28.09 8.11
C GLU A 439 -8.34 27.15 6.90
N THR A 440 -7.98 25.88 7.10
CA THR A 440 -8.11 24.82 6.08
C THR A 440 -9.57 24.50 5.71
N GLY A 441 -10.53 25.02 6.48
CA GLY A 441 -11.97 24.78 6.32
C GLY A 441 -12.70 25.75 5.37
N ASP A 442 -12.03 26.78 4.86
CA ASP A 442 -12.64 27.80 3.98
C ASP A 442 -12.86 27.29 2.54
N LYS A 443 -13.32 26.05 2.38
CA LYS A 443 -14.06 25.64 1.18
C LYS A 443 -15.40 26.35 1.23
N THR A 444 -15.56 27.37 0.39
CA THR A 444 -16.89 27.77 -0.07
C THR A 444 -17.58 26.51 -0.58
N ALA A 445 -18.77 26.25 -0.06
CA ALA A 445 -19.63 25.15 -0.43
C ALA A 445 -19.96 25.19 -1.93
N ALA A 446 -19.17 24.50 -2.77
CA ALA A 446 -19.55 24.11 -4.11
C ALA A 446 -18.62 22.98 -4.60
N GLN A 447 -19.21 21.81 -4.85
CA GLN A 447 -18.69 20.72 -5.69
C GLN A 447 -17.49 19.92 -5.13
N ASP A 448 -17.75 18.78 -4.49
CA ASP A 448 -17.85 17.51 -5.22
C ASP A 448 -18.09 16.33 -4.26
N GLU A 449 -19.14 15.57 -4.56
CA GLU A 449 -19.45 14.29 -3.97
C GLU A 449 -18.50 13.22 -4.52
N THR A 450 -17.32 13.06 -3.93
CA THR A 450 -16.56 11.81 -4.07
C THR A 450 -15.69 11.52 -2.85
N GLY A 451 -16.12 10.55 -2.04
CA GLY A 451 -15.21 9.60 -1.37
C GLY A 451 -14.20 10.12 -0.33
N GLY A 452 -14.46 11.23 0.36
CA GLY A 452 -13.60 11.71 1.44
C GLY A 452 -13.55 10.73 2.63
N THR A 453 -12.39 10.12 2.88
CA THR A 453 -12.12 9.34 4.09
C THR A 453 -12.27 10.22 5.33
N ALA A 454 -12.84 9.69 6.42
CA ALA A 454 -13.21 10.42 7.65
C ALA A 454 -12.11 11.33 8.25
N ALA A 455 -10.82 11.10 7.93
CA ALA A 455 -9.69 11.94 8.32
C ALA A 455 -9.73 13.36 7.72
N THR A 456 -10.30 13.55 6.52
CA THR A 456 -10.46 14.89 5.92
C THR A 456 -11.44 15.78 6.68
N SER A 457 -12.39 15.20 7.42
CA SER A 457 -13.31 15.98 8.27
C SER A 457 -12.67 16.47 9.59
N ALA A 458 -11.67 15.75 10.12
CA ALA A 458 -11.00 16.09 11.39
C ALA A 458 -9.90 17.16 11.23
N LEU A 459 -9.46 17.42 10.00
CA LEU A 459 -8.48 18.46 9.65
C LEU A 459 -9.13 19.73 9.08
N GLY A 460 -10.44 19.73 8.84
CA GLY A 460 -11.20 20.92 8.44
C GLY A 460 -11.25 21.93 9.57
N GLY A 461 -10.91 23.20 9.28
CA GLY A 461 -10.91 24.29 10.26
C GLY A 461 -9.65 24.37 11.13
N LEU A 462 -8.57 23.65 10.79
CA LEU A 462 -7.27 23.85 11.42
C LEU A 462 -6.56 25.04 10.72
N PRO A 463 -5.95 25.99 11.45
CA PRO A 463 -5.13 27.01 10.82
C PRO A 463 -3.88 26.41 10.12
N LEU A 464 -3.50 26.94 8.96
CA LEU A 464 -2.32 26.48 8.19
C LEU A 464 -1.03 26.50 9.03
N GLY A 465 -0.86 27.50 9.90
CA GLY A 465 0.31 27.56 10.80
C GLY A 465 0.37 26.38 11.77
N ARG A 466 -0.79 25.91 12.27
CA ARG A 466 -0.84 24.69 13.10
C ARG A 466 -0.61 23.42 12.27
N LEU A 467 -1.00 23.42 11.00
CA LEU A 467 -0.76 22.29 10.10
C LEU A 467 0.74 22.14 9.81
N ILE A 468 1.43 23.23 9.48
CA ILE A 468 2.89 23.26 9.31
C ILE A 468 3.60 22.84 10.61
N GLY A 469 3.20 23.37 11.77
CA GLY A 469 3.78 22.94 13.04
C GLY A 469 3.61 21.43 13.30
N LYS A 470 2.49 20.83 12.90
CA LYS A 470 2.31 19.37 12.97
C LYS A 470 3.22 18.62 11.98
N ILE A 471 3.46 19.17 10.79
CA ILE A 471 4.38 18.61 9.79
C ILE A 471 5.81 18.65 10.34
N GLU A 472 6.26 19.78 10.87
CA GLU A 472 7.60 19.92 11.46
C GLU A 472 7.82 18.95 12.62
N VAL A 473 6.91 18.91 13.60
CA VAL A 473 7.04 18.02 14.77
C VAL A 473 7.12 16.55 14.35
N ARG A 474 6.30 16.12 13.37
CA ARG A 474 6.31 14.75 12.87
C ARG A 474 7.55 14.44 12.02
N THR A 475 8.08 15.43 11.31
CA THR A 475 9.36 15.31 10.57
C THR A 475 10.51 15.12 11.56
N VAL A 476 10.59 15.94 12.61
CA VAL A 476 11.58 15.77 13.68
C VAL A 476 11.44 14.40 14.37
N GLN A 477 10.20 13.97 14.64
CA GLN A 477 9.96 12.63 15.15
C GLN A 477 10.49 11.56 14.20
N LEU A 478 10.22 11.66 12.90
CA LEU A 478 10.72 10.70 11.90
C LEU A 478 12.26 10.67 11.84
N ASN A 479 12.91 11.83 11.89
CA ASN A 479 14.37 11.94 11.92
C ASN A 479 14.96 11.27 13.16
N SER A 480 14.31 11.41 14.31
CA SER A 480 14.74 10.74 15.55
C SER A 480 14.61 9.22 15.52
N LEU A 481 13.76 8.69 14.63
CA LEU A 481 13.53 7.25 14.44
C LEU A 481 14.50 6.63 13.43
N GLN A 482 15.24 7.43 12.66
CA GLN A 482 16.28 6.92 11.77
C GLN A 482 17.46 6.42 12.63
N PRO A 483 17.98 5.21 12.37
CA PRO A 483 19.22 4.79 13.00
C PRO A 483 20.30 5.80 12.62
N GLN A 484 20.90 6.47 13.61
CA GLN A 484 22.06 7.32 13.37
C GLN A 484 23.12 6.45 12.72
N ASN A 485 23.34 6.61 11.41
CA ASN A 485 24.54 6.12 10.77
C ASN A 485 25.70 6.95 11.33
N THR A 486 26.15 6.60 12.52
CA THR A 486 27.45 7.04 13.02
C THR A 486 28.48 6.37 12.13
N SER A 487 28.89 7.09 11.09
CA SER A 487 30.21 6.90 10.49
C SER A 487 31.21 6.86 11.64
N PRO A 488 31.99 5.78 11.83
CA PRO A 488 33.14 5.85 12.72
C PRO A 488 34.11 6.82 12.03
N THR A 489 34.20 8.03 12.59
CA THR A 489 35.32 8.92 12.31
C THR A 489 36.58 8.14 12.67
N ALA A 490 37.35 7.79 11.63
CA ALA A 490 38.71 7.33 11.79
C ALA A 490 39.46 8.38 12.62
N LYS A 491 40.01 7.95 13.74
CA LYS A 491 41.18 8.55 14.37
C LYS A 491 42.32 7.55 14.27
#